data_AF-A0A3D3QMG2-F1
#
_entry.id   AF-A0A3D3QMG2-F1
#
_cell.length_a   1.000
_cell.length_b   1.000
_cell.length_c   1.000
_cell.angle_alpha   90.00
_cell.angle_beta   90.00
_cell.angle_gamma   90.00
#
_symmetry.space_group_name_H-M   'P 1'
#
loop_
_entity.id
_entity.type
_entity.pdbx_description
1 polymer ?
#
loop_
_entity_poly.entity_id
_entity_poly.type
_entity_poly.pdbx_seq_one_letter_code
_entity_poly.pdbx_strand_id
1 'polypeptide(L)'
;MTLVVEMNDGEMTGTLTLQRMGEHTLEDVSVDGAEFSFSVTLSMRGNSFKQKFSGTVDGDEMSGAISGARGQRVFTGKRVG
;
A
#
# COMPACT_ATOMS: atom_id res chain seq x y z
N MET A 1 -8.28 1.85 7.72
CA MET A 1 -7.40 1.23 6.72
C MET A 1 -6.18 0.76 7.47
N THR A 2 -5.84 -0.52 7.35
CA THR A 2 -4.68 -1.09 8.03
C THR A 2 -3.76 -1.66 6.98
N LEU A 3 -2.48 -1.33 7.06
CA LEU A 3 -1.44 -1.87 6.19
C LEU A 3 -0.51 -2.70 7.09
N VAL A 4 -0.36 -3.97 6.74
CA VAL A 4 0.60 -4.88 7.38
C VAL A 4 1.61 -5.29 6.31
N VAL A 5 2.89 -5.10 6.60
CA VAL A 5 3.99 -5.54 5.74
C VAL A 5 4.89 -6.42 6.59
N GLU A 6 5.16 -7.61 6.09
CA GLU A 6 6.05 -8.59 6.70
C GLU A 6 7.24 -8.81 5.76
N MET A 7 8.44 -8.83 6.33
CA MET A 7 9.67 -9.10 5.58
C MET A 7 10.23 -10.43 6.06
N ASN A 8 10.21 -11.44 5.19
CA ASN A 8 10.70 -12.79 5.47
C ASN A 8 11.80 -13.13 4.47
N ASP A 9 13.03 -13.37 4.95
CA ASP A 9 14.17 -13.83 4.14
C ASP A 9 14.41 -13.07 2.81
N GLY A 10 14.13 -11.77 2.80
CA GLY A 10 14.30 -10.89 1.63
C GLY A 10 13.07 -10.77 0.73
N GLU A 11 12.03 -11.56 0.96
CA GLU A 11 10.72 -11.40 0.34
C GLU A 11 9.84 -10.50 1.22
N MET A 12 9.26 -9.47 0.60
CA MET A 12 8.31 -8.58 1.28
C MET A 12 6.89 -8.99 0.89
N THR A 13 6.15 -9.49 1.86
CA THR A 13 4.72 -9.77 1.73
C THR A 13 3.93 -8.73 2.51
N GLY A 14 2.65 -8.58 2.19
CA GLY A 14 1.81 -7.71 2.99
C GLY A 14 0.34 -7.80 2.63
N THR A 15 -0.45 -7.22 3.52
CA THR A 15 -1.90 -7.19 3.43
C THR A 15 -2.39 -5.76 3.68
N LEU A 16 -3.25 -5.29 2.80
CA LEU A 16 -4.01 -4.06 2.95
C LEU A 16 -5.45 -4.39 3.30
N THR A 17 -5.87 -4.02 4.51
CA THR A 17 -7.25 -4.19 4.97
C THR A 17 -8.02 -2.87 4.86
N LEU A 18 -9.03 -2.87 4.00
CA LEU A 18 -9.94 -1.76 3.78
C LEU A 18 -11.29 -2.10 4.41
N GLN A 19 -11.78 -1.27 5.34
CA GLN A 19 -13.01 -1.52 6.10
C GLN A 19 -14.25 -1.87 5.25
N ARG A 20 -14.29 -1.41 3.99
CA ARG A 20 -15.41 -1.63 3.07
C ARG A 20 -15.13 -2.64 1.95
N MET A 21 -13.88 -3.06 1.77
CA MET A 21 -13.46 -3.94 0.65
C MET A 21 -12.74 -5.22 1.11
N GLY A 22 -12.46 -5.36 2.40
CA GLY A 22 -11.81 -6.55 2.97
C GLY A 22 -10.29 -6.47 2.88
N GLU A 23 -9.66 -7.64 2.89
CA GLU A 23 -8.21 -7.80 2.83
C GLU A 23 -7.75 -7.98 1.38
N HIS A 24 -6.63 -7.35 1.06
CA HIS A 24 -6.01 -7.42 -0.26
C HIS A 24 -4.51 -7.68 -0.10
N THR A 25 -3.99 -8.66 -0.84
CA THR A 25 -2.55 -8.94 -0.87
C THR A 25 -1.83 -7.84 -1.65
N LEU A 26 -0.67 -7.44 -1.13
CA LEU A 26 0.22 -6.53 -1.83
C LEU A 26 0.97 -7.26 -2.97
N GLU A 27 1.17 -6.56 -4.06
CA GLU A 27 1.91 -7.01 -5.25
C GLU A 27 3.08 -6.04 -5.48
N ASP A 28 4.13 -6.49 -6.16
CA ASP A 28 5.25 -5.63 -6.60
C ASP A 28 5.85 -4.79 -5.44
N VAL A 29 5.97 -5.39 -4.25
CA VAL A 29 6.45 -4.70 -3.04
C VAL A 29 7.95 -4.45 -3.19
N SER A 30 8.35 -3.20 -2.99
CA SER A 30 9.74 -2.74 -3.03
C SER A 30 9.94 -1.71 -1.94
N VAL A 31 11.01 -1.88 -1.17
CA VAL A 31 11.47 -0.92 -0.17
C VAL A 31 12.96 -0.69 -0.40
N ASP A 32 13.33 0.57 -0.58
CA ASP A 32 14.70 1.02 -0.75
C ASP A 32 14.99 2.17 0.22
N GLY A 33 15.69 1.86 1.31
CA GLY A 33 15.93 2.80 2.39
C GLY A 33 14.64 3.34 2.99
N ALA A 34 14.38 4.63 2.76
CA ALA A 34 13.16 5.32 3.21
C ALA A 34 12.02 5.26 2.19
N GLU A 35 12.30 4.92 0.93
CA GLU A 35 11.31 4.86 -0.14
C GLU A 35 10.63 3.49 -0.15
N PHE A 36 9.32 3.49 -0.39
CA PHE A 36 8.56 2.27 -0.60
C PHE A 36 7.65 2.41 -1.81
N SER A 37 7.38 1.28 -2.46
CA SER A 37 6.32 1.16 -3.44
C SER A 37 5.69 -0.22 -3.41
N PHE A 38 4.39 -0.29 -3.66
CA PHE A 38 3.66 -1.54 -3.81
C PHE A 38 2.43 -1.30 -4.66
N SER A 39 1.86 -2.35 -5.20
CA SER A 39 0.59 -2.32 -5.89
C SER A 39 -0.44 -3.19 -5.17
N VAL A 40 -1.71 -2.89 -5.39
CA VAL A 40 -2.82 -3.70 -4.89
C VAL A 40 -3.93 -3.74 -5.92
N THR A 41 -4.48 -4.91 -6.16
CA THR A 41 -5.65 -5.09 -7.02
C THR A 41 -6.90 -5.04 -6.17
N LEU A 42 -7.67 -3.95 -6.29
CA LEU A 42 -8.94 -3.80 -5.58
C LEU A 42 -10.08 -4.25 -6.48
N SER A 43 -11.02 -5.02 -5.94
CA SER A 43 -12.27 -5.38 -6.63
C SER A 43 -13.45 -4.69 -5.95
N MET A 44 -14.21 -3.93 -6.72
CA MET A 44 -15.40 -3.22 -6.23
C MET A 44 -16.55 -3.41 -7.21
N ARG A 45 -17.64 -4.01 -6.74
CA ARG A 45 -18.89 -4.22 -7.52
C ARG A 45 -18.64 -4.94 -8.87
N GLY A 46 -17.78 -5.96 -8.87
CA GLY A 46 -17.46 -6.75 -10.06
C GLY A 46 -16.43 -6.11 -11.01
N ASN A 47 -15.91 -4.92 -10.69
CA ASN A 47 -14.81 -4.30 -11.42
C ASN A 47 -13.53 -4.35 -10.60
N SER A 48 -12.48 -4.93 -11.18
CA SER A 48 -11.13 -4.93 -10.60
C SER A 48 -10.31 -3.78 -11.18
N PHE A 49 -9.58 -3.06 -10.32
CA PHE A 49 -8.65 -2.02 -10.73
C PHE A 49 -7.40 -2.09 -9.86
N LYS A 50 -6.24 -1.94 -10.51
CA LYS A 50 -4.94 -1.89 -9.84
C LYS A 50 -4.66 -0.47 -9.35
N GLN A 51 -4.19 -0.36 -8.11
CA GLN A 51 -3.69 0.88 -7.53
C GLN A 51 -2.23 0.69 -7.15
N LYS A 52 -1.38 1.64 -7.53
CA LYS A 52 0.02 1.69 -7.14
C LYS A 52 0.22 2.75 -6.06
N PHE A 53 0.82 2.32 -4.96
CA PHE A 53 1.21 3.14 -3.83
C PHE A 53 2.72 3.37 -3.92
N SER A 54 3.15 4.59 -3.70
CA SER A 54 4.56 4.95 -3.61
C SER A 54 4.74 6.09 -2.63
N GLY A 55 5.81 6.07 -1.84
CA GLY A 55 6.04 7.12 -0.86
C GLY A 55 7.33 6.93 -0.10
N THR A 56 7.46 7.70 0.97
CA THR A 56 8.58 7.66 1.90
C THR A 56 8.08 7.47 3.33
N VAL A 57 8.88 6.79 4.15
CA VAL A 57 8.70 6.67 5.60
C VAL A 57 9.75 7.51 6.29
N ASP A 58 9.32 8.37 7.22
CA ASP A 58 10.16 9.17 8.09
C ASP A 58 9.74 8.95 9.54
N GLY A 59 10.47 8.05 10.23
CA GLY A 59 10.15 7.62 11.58
C GLY A 59 8.76 7.00 11.70
N ASP A 60 7.87 7.68 12.41
CA ASP A 60 6.47 7.27 12.61
C ASP A 60 5.51 7.86 11.58
N GLU A 61 5.99 8.72 10.68
CA GLU A 61 5.19 9.33 9.63
C GLU A 61 5.53 8.72 8.27
N MET A 62 4.54 8.69 7.38
CA MET A 62 4.76 8.33 5.98
C MET A 62 3.98 9.28 5.09
N SER A 63 4.54 9.58 3.93
CA SER A 63 3.90 10.40 2.91
C SER A 63 4.03 9.73 1.56
N GLY A 64 3.04 9.89 0.69
CA GLY A 64 3.09 9.24 -0.60
C GLY A 64 1.93 9.61 -1.51
N ALA A 65 1.85 8.87 -2.61
CA ALA A 65 0.78 8.96 -3.57
C ALA A 65 0.23 7.58 -3.94
N ILE A 66 -1.07 7.55 -4.17
CA ILE A 66 -1.82 6.44 -4.73
C ILE A 66 -2.14 6.83 -6.17
N SER A 67 -1.67 6.04 -7.12
CA SER A 67 -1.93 6.21 -8.55
C SER A 67 -2.74 5.03 -9.08
N GLY A 68 -3.60 5.27 -10.06
CA GLY A 68 -4.37 4.20 -10.71
C GLY A 68 -5.31 4.75 -11.76
N ALA A 69 -6.24 3.89 -12.23
CA ALA A 69 -7.19 4.23 -13.28
C ALA A 69 -8.09 5.45 -12.99
N ARG A 70 -8.18 5.87 -11.72
CA ARG A 70 -8.99 7.02 -11.26
C ARG A 70 -8.14 8.28 -10.98
N GLY A 71 -6.90 8.32 -11.46
CA GLY A 71 -5.95 9.40 -11.24
C GLY A 71 -5.04 9.18 -10.04
N GLN A 72 -4.33 10.23 -9.65
CA GLN A 72 -3.37 10.24 -8.55
C GLN A 72 -3.94 11.01 -7.34
N ARG A 73 -3.68 10.50 -6.14
CA ARG A 73 -4.06 11.14 -4.87
C ARG A 73 -2.90 11.04 -3.89
N VAL A 74 -2.60 12.12 -3.19
CA VAL A 74 -1.61 12.10 -2.11
C VAL A 74 -2.22 11.53 -0.83
N PHE A 75 -1.39 10.91 0.00
CA PHE A 75 -1.77 10.45 1.32
C PHE A 75 -0.64 10.67 2.32
N THR A 76 -1.02 10.79 3.58
CA THR A 76 -0.12 10.68 4.71
C THR A 76 -0.60 9.55 5.61
N GLY A 77 0.33 8.92 6.31
CA GLY A 77 0.06 7.88 7.29
C GLY A 77 0.89 8.11 8.54
N LYS A 78 0.40 7.60 9.66
CA LYS A 78 1.12 7.58 10.92
C LYS A 78 1.12 6.16 11.46
N ARG A 79 2.27 5.68 11.93
CA ARG A 79 2.40 4.41 12.62
C ARG A 79 1.56 4.48 13.90
N VAL A 80 0.60 3.57 14.03
CA VAL A 80 -0.18 3.40 15.26
C VAL A 80 0.39 2.15 15.94
N GLY A 81 0.98 2.34 17.11
CA GLY A 81 1.57 1.27 17.94
C GLY A 81 0.52 0.42 18.64
#